data_AF-Q497T2-F1
#
_entry.id   AF-Q497T2-F1
#
_cell.length_a   1.000
_cell.length_b   1.000
_cell.length_c   1.000
_cell.angle_alpha   90.00
_cell.angle_beta   90.00
_cell.angle_gamma   90.00
#
_symmetry.space_group_name_H-M   'P 1'
#
loop_
_entity.id
_entity.type
_entity.pdbx_description
1 polymer ?
#
loop_
_entity_poly.entity_id
_entity_poly.type
_entity_poly.pdbx_seq_one_letter_code
_entity_poly.pdbx_strand_id
1 'polypeptide(L)'
;RRGCCSLPPAAVAVEFSPASLVGAQSSGLRLWSLRGPLCWLVHLYQGKQYYSMAGNFWQSSHYLQWILDKQDLLKERQKDLKFLSEEEYWKLQIFFTNVIQALGEHLKLRQQVIATATVYFKRFYARYSLKSIDPVLMAPTCVFLASKVEEFGVVSNTRLIAATTSVLKTRFSYAFPKEFPYRMNHILECEFYLLELMDCCLIVYHPYRPLLQYVQDMGQEDVLLPLAWRIVNDTYRTDLCLLYPPFMIALACLHVACVVQQKDARQWFAELSVDMEKILEIIRVILKLYEQWKNFDERKEMATILSKMPKPKPPPNSEGEQGPNGSQNSSYSQS
;
A
#
# COMPACT_ATOMS: atom_id res chain seq x y z
N ARG A 1 -37.48 29.19 -52.20
CA ARG A 1 -36.61 28.02 -51.92
C ARG A 1 -36.11 28.16 -50.48
N ARG A 2 -36.59 27.28 -49.58
CA ARG A 2 -36.15 26.91 -48.21
C ARG A 2 -35.48 28.00 -47.35
N GLY A 3 -36.01 28.52 -46.24
CA GLY A 3 -37.19 28.18 -45.44
C GLY A 3 -36.81 27.96 -43.96
N CYS A 4 -37.13 28.96 -43.12
CA CYS A 4 -37.35 28.99 -41.65
C CYS A 4 -36.14 28.74 -40.71
N CYS A 5 -35.70 29.72 -39.89
CA CYS A 5 -36.32 30.29 -38.66
C CYS A 5 -36.58 29.19 -37.61
N SER A 6 -36.19 29.24 -36.33
CA SER A 6 -36.01 30.34 -35.36
C SER A 6 -35.51 29.76 -34.01
N LEU A 7 -34.85 30.59 -33.19
CA LEU A 7 -34.52 30.43 -31.75
C LEU A 7 -35.79 30.21 -30.86
N PRO A 8 -35.68 30.16 -29.51
CA PRO A 8 -35.19 29.16 -28.52
C PRO A 8 -36.38 28.81 -27.55
N PRO A 9 -36.30 28.71 -26.18
CA PRO A 9 -35.47 27.99 -25.19
C PRO A 9 -36.30 26.99 -24.30
N ALA A 10 -35.67 26.48 -23.21
CA ALA A 10 -36.24 26.00 -21.94
C ALA A 10 -36.66 24.52 -21.71
N ALA A 11 -36.16 24.01 -20.57
CA ALA A 11 -36.71 23.04 -19.59
C ALA A 11 -37.15 21.62 -20.04
N VAL A 12 -36.75 20.61 -19.27
CA VAL A 12 -37.64 19.71 -18.48
C VAL A 12 -36.78 18.71 -17.69
N ALA A 13 -37.02 18.69 -16.38
CA ALA A 13 -36.58 17.67 -15.44
C ALA A 13 -37.42 16.39 -15.64
N VAL A 14 -36.82 15.21 -15.45
CA VAL A 14 -37.57 13.96 -15.23
C VAL A 14 -36.94 13.22 -14.05
N GLU A 15 -37.66 13.24 -12.94
CA GLU A 15 -37.56 12.30 -11.83
C GLU A 15 -37.94 10.88 -12.30
N PHE A 16 -37.27 9.85 -11.77
CA PHE A 16 -37.89 8.53 -11.62
C PHE A 16 -37.49 7.91 -10.28
N SER A 17 -38.51 7.68 -9.44
CA SER A 17 -38.48 6.91 -8.19
C SER A 17 -38.60 5.40 -8.47
N PRO A 18 -38.33 4.52 -7.47
CA PRO A 18 -38.01 3.11 -7.66
C PRO A 18 -39.23 2.19 -7.54
N ALA A 19 -39.32 1.15 -8.38
CA ALA A 19 -40.00 -0.11 -8.04
C ALA A 19 -39.79 -1.20 -9.10
N SER A 20 -39.67 -2.43 -8.60
CA SER A 20 -40.03 -3.71 -9.23
C SER A 20 -39.23 -4.22 -10.44
N LEU A 21 -38.43 -5.26 -10.21
CA LEU A 21 -38.57 -6.52 -10.94
C LEU A 21 -37.86 -7.68 -10.20
N VAL A 22 -38.68 -8.56 -9.65
CA VAL A 22 -38.35 -9.91 -9.18
C VAL A 22 -38.55 -10.86 -10.37
N GLY A 23 -37.62 -11.79 -10.61
CA GLY A 23 -37.94 -13.08 -11.23
C GLY A 23 -37.02 -13.58 -12.34
N ALA A 24 -36.41 -14.74 -12.08
CA ALA A 24 -35.87 -15.75 -13.03
C ALA A 24 -34.63 -15.34 -13.85
N GLN A 25 -33.63 -16.19 -14.13
CA GLN A 25 -33.59 -17.64 -14.22
C GLN A 25 -32.12 -18.12 -14.17
N SER A 26 -31.92 -19.29 -13.58
CA SER A 26 -30.67 -20.05 -13.49
C SER A 26 -30.17 -20.57 -14.84
N SER A 27 -28.87 -20.47 -15.13
CA SER A 27 -28.12 -21.56 -15.77
C SER A 27 -26.60 -21.35 -15.72
N GLY A 28 -25.92 -22.35 -15.15
CA GLY A 28 -24.62 -22.82 -15.64
C GLY A 28 -23.36 -22.11 -15.16
N LEU A 29 -22.91 -22.37 -13.93
CA LEU A 29 -21.49 -22.28 -13.58
C LEU A 29 -21.03 -23.58 -12.92
N ARG A 30 -20.19 -24.29 -13.67
CA ARG A 30 -19.51 -25.52 -13.26
C ARG A 30 -18.66 -25.25 -12.03
N LEU A 31 -18.83 -26.09 -11.02
CA LEU A 31 -18.00 -26.16 -9.82
C LEU A 31 -16.53 -26.32 -10.22
N TRP A 32 -15.70 -25.34 -9.86
CA TRP A 32 -14.30 -25.59 -9.55
C TRP A 32 -14.18 -25.77 -8.04
N SER A 33 -14.12 -27.04 -7.66
CA SER A 33 -13.72 -27.51 -6.34
C SER A 33 -12.24 -27.21 -6.15
N LEU A 34 -11.93 -26.36 -5.17
CA LEU A 34 -10.73 -26.36 -4.31
C LEU A 34 -10.84 -25.11 -3.40
N ARG A 35 -11.77 -25.16 -2.44
CA ARG A 35 -11.89 -24.16 -1.37
C ARG A 35 -11.17 -24.67 -0.13
N GLY A 36 -10.14 -23.95 0.30
CA GLY A 36 -9.70 -23.99 1.69
C GLY A 36 -10.70 -23.28 2.62
N PRO A 37 -10.71 -23.56 3.94
CA PRO A 37 -11.74 -23.08 4.88
C PRO A 37 -11.77 -21.56 5.09
N LEU A 38 -10.70 -20.83 4.76
CA LEU A 38 -10.55 -19.40 5.03
C LEU A 38 -11.37 -18.49 4.08
N CYS A 39 -11.64 -18.92 2.85
CA CYS A 39 -12.37 -18.09 1.87
C CYS A 39 -13.88 -17.98 2.20
N TRP A 40 -14.43 -18.96 2.93
CA TRP A 40 -15.83 -18.93 3.37
C TRP A 40 -16.07 -17.98 4.56
N LEU A 41 -15.10 -17.82 5.47
CA LEU A 41 -15.24 -16.88 6.59
C LEU A 41 -15.24 -15.41 6.12
N VAL A 42 -14.44 -15.09 5.11
CA VAL A 42 -14.34 -13.73 4.55
C VAL A 42 -15.62 -13.33 3.81
N HIS A 43 -16.19 -14.24 3.01
CA HIS A 43 -17.35 -13.91 2.16
C HIS A 43 -18.69 -13.74 2.91
N LEU A 44 -18.89 -14.43 4.05
CA LEU A 44 -20.16 -14.35 4.79
C LEU A 44 -20.23 -13.18 5.79
N TYR A 45 -19.09 -12.60 6.18
CA TYR A 45 -19.04 -11.48 7.12
C TYR A 45 -19.00 -10.08 6.46
N GLN A 46 -18.58 -9.97 5.20
CA GLN A 46 -18.12 -8.67 4.65
C GLN A 46 -19.16 -7.88 3.83
N GLY A 47 -20.19 -8.52 3.28
CA GLY A 47 -21.15 -7.84 2.38
C GLY A 47 -22.07 -6.80 3.04
N LYS A 48 -22.26 -6.83 4.37
CA LYS A 48 -23.08 -5.85 5.11
C LYS A 48 -22.27 -4.88 5.98
N GLN A 49 -20.99 -5.11 6.22
CA GLN A 49 -20.18 -4.28 7.13
C GLN A 49 -19.31 -3.22 6.45
N TYR A 50 -19.02 -3.32 5.15
CA TYR A 50 -18.10 -2.38 4.48
C TYR A 50 -18.61 -0.93 4.46
N TYR A 51 -19.94 -0.72 4.38
CA TYR A 51 -20.55 0.61 4.58
C TYR A 51 -20.72 0.99 6.07
N SER A 52 -20.70 0.01 6.99
CA SER A 52 -20.91 0.23 8.43
C SER A 52 -19.65 0.71 9.17
N MET A 53 -18.45 0.43 8.67
CA MET A 53 -17.18 0.75 9.36
C MET A 53 -16.57 2.09 8.93
N ALA A 54 -17.10 2.72 7.88
CA ALA A 54 -16.63 4.02 7.37
C ALA A 54 -16.67 5.16 8.40
N GLY A 55 -17.48 5.03 9.46
CA GLY A 55 -17.63 6.02 10.54
C GLY A 55 -16.88 5.73 11.83
N ASN A 56 -16.26 4.54 11.98
CA ASN A 56 -15.75 4.05 13.28
C ASN A 56 -14.22 3.99 13.36
N PHE A 57 -13.51 5.03 12.89
CA PHE A 57 -12.04 5.07 13.01
C PHE A 57 -11.58 4.84 14.46
N TRP A 58 -12.20 5.50 15.44
CA TRP A 58 -11.82 5.43 16.86
C TRP A 58 -12.03 4.07 17.53
N GLN A 59 -12.86 3.21 16.96
CA GLN A 59 -13.10 1.84 17.44
C GLN A 59 -12.41 0.80 16.55
N SER A 60 -11.76 1.23 15.49
CA SER A 60 -11.12 0.34 14.53
C SER A 60 -9.82 -0.24 15.08
N SER A 61 -9.46 -1.43 14.59
CA SER A 61 -8.14 -2.01 14.87
C SER A 61 -7.00 -1.11 14.39
N HIS A 62 -7.22 -0.31 13.34
CA HIS A 62 -6.25 0.68 12.88
C HIS A 62 -5.87 1.65 13.99
N TYR A 63 -6.86 2.26 14.64
CA TYR A 63 -6.60 3.21 15.73
C TYR A 63 -6.04 2.52 16.97
N LEU A 64 -6.65 1.40 17.37
CA LEU A 64 -6.35 0.75 18.65
C LEU A 64 -5.01 0.00 18.67
N GLN A 65 -4.51 -0.47 17.52
CA GLN A 65 -3.33 -1.35 17.47
C GLN A 65 -2.22 -0.85 16.53
N TRP A 66 -2.54 -0.01 15.54
CA TRP A 66 -1.63 0.33 14.45
C TRP A 66 -1.29 1.82 14.35
N ILE A 67 -1.78 2.63 15.28
CA ILE A 67 -1.19 3.93 15.58
C ILE A 67 -0.10 3.68 16.63
N LEU A 68 1.14 3.71 16.17
CA LEU A 68 2.31 3.33 16.94
C LEU A 68 2.93 4.56 17.61
N ASP A 69 3.55 4.34 18.77
CA ASP A 69 4.41 5.36 19.34
C ASP A 69 5.71 5.49 18.55
N LYS A 70 6.18 6.73 18.41
CA LYS A 70 7.38 7.06 17.65
C LYS A 70 8.64 6.45 18.30
N GLN A 71 8.70 6.38 19.63
CA GLN A 71 9.88 5.85 20.32
C GLN A 71 9.98 4.34 20.14
N ASP A 72 8.86 3.63 20.24
CA ASP A 72 8.80 2.19 19.99
C ASP A 72 9.18 1.84 18.55
N LEU A 73 8.69 2.62 17.58
CA LEU A 73 9.05 2.45 16.18
C LEU A 73 10.56 2.62 15.94
N LEU A 74 11.18 3.61 16.56
CA LEU A 74 12.62 3.84 16.47
C LEU A 74 13.44 2.76 17.19
N LYS A 75 12.92 2.23 18.30
CA LYS A 75 13.55 1.15 19.07
C LYS A 75 13.63 -0.14 18.25
N GLU A 76 12.54 -0.52 17.57
CA GLU A 76 12.52 -1.71 16.71
C GLU A 76 13.48 -1.55 15.51
N ARG A 77 13.56 -0.35 14.94
CA ARG A 77 14.49 -0.03 13.84
C ARG A 77 15.96 -0.14 14.21
N GLN A 78 16.33 -0.05 15.49
CA GLN A 78 17.73 -0.22 15.92
C GLN A 78 18.33 -1.57 15.50
N LYS A 79 17.49 -2.57 15.19
CA LYS A 79 17.92 -3.86 14.66
C LYS A 79 18.57 -3.73 13.27
N ASP A 80 18.03 -2.84 12.43
CA ASP A 80 18.46 -2.60 11.05
C ASP A 80 19.45 -1.45 10.93
N LEU A 81 19.38 -0.48 11.85
CA LEU A 81 20.32 0.64 11.92
C LEU A 81 21.77 0.22 12.25
N LYS A 82 21.99 -1.04 12.63
CA LYS A 82 23.32 -1.66 12.73
C LYS A 82 23.99 -1.84 11.37
N PHE A 83 23.21 -1.92 10.29
CA PHE A 83 23.70 -2.15 8.92
C PHE A 83 23.50 -0.93 8.02
N LEU A 84 22.44 -0.16 8.26
CA LEU A 84 22.03 1.00 7.49
C LEU A 84 22.09 2.25 8.36
N SER A 85 22.49 3.39 7.81
CA SER A 85 22.26 4.66 8.52
C SER A 85 20.77 5.01 8.58
N GLU A 86 20.38 5.92 9.48
CA GLU A 86 19.01 6.45 9.48
C GLU A 86 18.64 7.05 8.13
N GLU A 87 19.63 7.64 7.44
CA GLU A 87 19.45 8.22 6.13
C GLU A 87 19.15 7.19 5.06
N GLU A 88 19.95 6.12 5.03
CA GLU A 88 19.77 5.00 4.11
C GLU A 88 18.45 4.27 4.36
N TYR A 89 18.01 4.18 5.62
CA TYR A 89 16.75 3.55 5.97
C TYR A 89 15.55 4.30 5.39
N TRP A 90 15.46 5.63 5.56
CA TRP A 90 14.35 6.38 4.96
C TRP A 90 14.43 6.41 3.43
N LYS A 91 15.63 6.45 2.83
CA LYS A 91 15.81 6.30 1.38
C LYS A 91 15.26 4.96 0.86
N LEU A 92 15.50 3.89 1.60
CA LEU A 92 14.98 2.56 1.30
C LEU A 92 13.44 2.50 1.43
N GLN A 93 12.86 3.17 2.43
CA GLN A 93 11.40 3.31 2.56
C GLN A 93 10.78 4.08 1.38
N ILE A 94 11.42 5.16 0.92
CA ILE A 94 11.00 5.90 -0.28
C ILE A 94 11.02 4.99 -1.51
N PHE A 95 12.11 4.26 -1.70
CA PHE A 95 12.28 3.36 -2.83
C PHE A 95 11.18 2.29 -2.89
N PHE A 96 10.91 1.57 -1.80
CA PHE A 96 9.86 0.55 -1.83
C PHE A 96 8.45 1.13 -1.96
N THR A 97 8.22 2.34 -1.44
CA THR A 97 6.97 3.07 -1.72
C THR A 97 6.81 3.36 -3.21
N ASN A 98 7.88 3.78 -3.89
CA ASN A 98 7.88 4.01 -5.34
C ASN A 98 7.71 2.69 -6.13
N VAL A 99 8.29 1.57 -5.66
CA VAL A 99 8.09 0.24 -6.26
C VAL A 99 6.62 -0.18 -6.17
N ILE A 100 6.00 -0.08 -4.99
CA ILE A 100 4.58 -0.43 -4.79
C ILE A 100 3.67 0.46 -5.65
N GLN A 101 3.97 1.76 -5.72
CA GLN A 101 3.26 2.70 -6.59
C GLN A 101 3.35 2.29 -8.07
N ALA A 102 4.56 1.97 -8.56
CA ALA A 102 4.76 1.54 -9.94
C ALA A 102 4.08 0.20 -10.28
N LEU A 103 4.06 -0.75 -9.32
CA LEU A 103 3.30 -2.00 -9.46
C LEU A 103 1.80 -1.74 -9.58
N GLY A 104 1.26 -0.86 -8.72
CA GLY A 104 -0.14 -0.46 -8.75
C GLY A 104 -0.54 0.20 -10.06
N GLU A 105 0.28 1.12 -10.57
CA GLU A 105 0.10 1.78 -11.88
C GLU A 105 0.09 0.76 -13.03
N HIS A 106 1.07 -0.15 -13.06
CA HIS A 106 1.15 -1.18 -14.10
C HIS A 106 -0.05 -2.15 -14.07
N LEU A 107 -0.56 -2.45 -12.87
CA LEU A 107 -1.75 -3.28 -12.68
C LEU A 107 -3.06 -2.50 -12.86
N LYS A 108 -3.01 -1.17 -13.05
CA LYS A 108 -4.16 -0.25 -13.15
C LYS A 108 -5.07 -0.31 -11.92
N LEU A 109 -4.47 -0.37 -10.73
CA LEU A 109 -5.18 -0.35 -9.46
C LEU A 109 -5.57 1.08 -9.07
N ARG A 110 -6.64 1.22 -8.29
CA ARG A 110 -7.02 2.51 -7.70
C ARG A 110 -6.01 2.93 -6.63
N GLN A 111 -5.82 4.23 -6.43
CA GLN A 111 -4.85 4.76 -5.47
C GLN A 111 -5.09 4.26 -4.03
N GLN A 112 -6.34 4.06 -3.63
CA GLN A 112 -6.68 3.50 -2.30
C GLN A 112 -6.08 2.10 -2.10
N VAL A 113 -6.09 1.25 -3.13
CA VAL A 113 -5.49 -0.10 -3.07
C VAL A 113 -3.98 -0.02 -2.91
N ILE A 114 -3.34 0.91 -3.62
CA ILE A 114 -1.90 1.15 -3.56
C ILE A 114 -1.50 1.68 -2.17
N ALA A 115 -2.32 2.58 -1.61
CA ALA A 115 -2.14 3.09 -0.26
C ALA A 115 -2.28 1.99 0.80
N THR A 116 -3.30 1.13 0.70
CA THR A 116 -3.48 -0.03 1.59
C THR A 116 -2.26 -0.97 1.51
N ALA A 117 -1.78 -1.28 0.31
CA ALA A 117 -0.57 -2.09 0.11
C ALA A 117 0.68 -1.45 0.75
N THR A 118 0.83 -0.13 0.61
CA THR A 118 1.95 0.61 1.21
C THR A 118 1.89 0.59 2.73
N VAL A 119 0.70 0.72 3.32
CA VAL A 119 0.52 0.62 4.78
C VAL A 119 0.83 -0.79 5.27
N TYR A 120 0.42 -1.86 4.57
CA TYR A 120 0.80 -3.23 4.93
C TYR A 120 2.31 -3.44 4.94
N PHE A 121 2.99 -2.96 3.89
CA PHE A 121 4.44 -3.02 3.80
C PHE A 121 5.11 -2.31 5.00
N LYS A 122 4.64 -1.10 5.32
CA LYS A 122 5.17 -0.31 6.45
C LYS A 122 4.88 -0.94 7.80
N ARG A 123 3.68 -1.50 8.01
CA ARG A 123 3.29 -2.20 9.24
C ARG A 123 4.18 -3.42 9.48
N PHE A 124 4.48 -4.19 8.44
CA PHE A 124 5.37 -5.34 8.53
C PHE A 124 6.78 -4.90 8.99
N TYR A 125 7.42 -3.95 8.29
CA TYR A 125 8.77 -3.49 8.63
C TYR A 125 8.83 -2.53 9.82
N ALA A 126 7.69 -2.14 10.40
CA ALA A 126 7.65 -1.45 11.68
C ALA A 126 7.92 -2.40 12.86
N ARG A 127 7.49 -3.66 12.75
CA ARG A 127 7.68 -4.70 13.80
C ARG A 127 8.86 -5.63 13.48
N TYR A 128 9.15 -5.87 12.20
CA TYR A 128 10.16 -6.82 11.75
C TYR A 128 11.33 -6.16 11.04
N SER A 129 12.51 -6.76 11.19
CA SER A 129 13.74 -6.35 10.51
C SER A 129 13.66 -6.64 9.01
N LEU A 130 14.32 -5.82 8.18
CA LEU A 130 14.39 -5.98 6.71
C LEU A 130 14.95 -7.35 6.24
N LYS A 131 15.58 -8.12 7.13
CA LYS A 131 16.13 -9.45 6.82
C LYS A 131 15.16 -10.61 7.03
N SER A 132 14.00 -10.38 7.65
CA SER A 132 13.05 -11.46 7.94
C SER A 132 12.48 -12.05 6.66
N ILE A 133 11.95 -11.19 5.80
CA ILE A 133 11.46 -11.51 4.46
C ILE A 133 12.04 -10.48 3.51
N ASP A 134 12.45 -10.89 2.32
CA ASP A 134 12.96 -9.98 1.30
C ASP A 134 11.88 -8.92 0.94
N PRO A 135 12.18 -7.62 1.08
CA PRO A 135 11.30 -6.53 0.64
C PRO A 135 10.85 -6.63 -0.83
N VAL A 136 11.67 -7.22 -1.70
CA VAL A 136 11.34 -7.45 -3.12
C VAL A 136 10.19 -8.45 -3.27
N LEU A 137 10.08 -9.43 -2.38
CA LEU A 137 8.95 -10.37 -2.30
C LEU A 137 7.75 -9.76 -1.57
N MET A 138 8.00 -8.98 -0.51
CA MET A 138 6.95 -8.38 0.30
C MET A 138 6.12 -7.35 -0.49
N ALA A 139 6.77 -6.48 -1.28
CA ALA A 139 6.08 -5.45 -2.06
C ALA A 139 4.94 -5.98 -2.97
N PRO A 140 5.17 -6.95 -3.88
CA PRO A 140 4.09 -7.51 -4.69
C PRO A 140 3.07 -8.31 -3.86
N THR A 141 3.49 -8.92 -2.74
CA THR A 141 2.58 -9.63 -1.83
C THR A 141 1.59 -8.67 -1.16
N CYS A 142 2.05 -7.49 -0.70
CA CYS A 142 1.17 -6.46 -0.15
C CYS A 142 0.16 -5.96 -1.19
N VAL A 143 0.59 -5.75 -2.44
CA VAL A 143 -0.30 -5.34 -3.54
C VAL A 143 -1.34 -6.41 -3.83
N PHE A 144 -0.92 -7.68 -3.85
CA PHE A 144 -1.82 -8.81 -4.06
C PHE A 144 -2.88 -8.91 -2.97
N LEU A 145 -2.48 -8.86 -1.69
CA LEU A 145 -3.41 -8.91 -0.57
C LEU A 145 -4.36 -7.70 -0.55
N ALA A 146 -3.83 -6.48 -0.76
CA ALA A 146 -4.66 -5.27 -0.81
C ALA A 146 -5.71 -5.32 -1.93
N SER A 147 -5.37 -5.88 -3.10
CA SER A 147 -6.33 -6.03 -4.20
C SER A 147 -7.50 -6.95 -3.86
N LYS A 148 -7.28 -7.97 -3.01
CA LYS A 148 -8.35 -8.86 -2.53
C LYS A 148 -9.24 -8.18 -1.50
N VAL A 149 -8.65 -7.38 -0.60
CA VAL A 149 -9.36 -6.71 0.50
C VAL A 149 -10.24 -5.58 -0.01
N GLU A 150 -9.73 -4.73 -0.90
CA GLU A 150 -10.47 -3.56 -1.41
C GLU A 150 -11.48 -3.91 -2.52
N GLU A 151 -11.82 -5.20 -2.68
CA GLU A 151 -12.77 -5.76 -3.65
C GLU A 151 -12.53 -5.32 -5.11
N PHE A 152 -11.29 -4.92 -5.44
CA PHE A 152 -10.89 -4.64 -6.81
C PHE A 152 -10.37 -5.92 -7.45
N GLY A 153 -11.29 -6.72 -7.99
CA GLY A 153 -11.07 -7.91 -8.83
C GLY A 153 -9.74 -8.64 -8.67
N VAL A 154 -9.76 -9.86 -8.11
CA VAL A 154 -8.58 -10.69 -7.82
C VAL A 154 -7.55 -10.64 -8.95
N VAL A 155 -6.38 -10.05 -8.68
CA VAL A 155 -5.26 -10.05 -9.63
C VAL A 155 -4.86 -11.50 -9.90
N SER A 156 -4.85 -11.91 -11.17
CA SER A 156 -4.45 -13.28 -11.49
C SER A 156 -2.97 -13.51 -11.19
N ASN A 157 -2.65 -14.72 -10.74
CA ASN A 157 -1.30 -15.13 -10.35
C ASN A 157 -0.24 -14.82 -11.42
N THR A 158 -0.56 -15.11 -12.69
CA THR A 158 0.33 -14.84 -13.83
C THR A 158 0.52 -13.35 -14.07
N ARG A 159 -0.55 -12.55 -13.93
CA ARG A 159 -0.51 -11.10 -14.14
C ARG A 159 0.33 -10.41 -13.07
N LEU A 160 0.26 -10.86 -11.81
CA LEU A 160 1.06 -10.30 -10.72
C LEU A 160 2.56 -10.52 -10.95
N ILE A 161 2.97 -11.75 -11.26
CA ILE A 161 4.37 -12.09 -11.53
C ILE A 161 4.87 -11.33 -12.75
N ALA A 162 4.12 -11.35 -13.86
CA ALA A 162 4.50 -10.64 -15.08
C ALA A 162 4.64 -9.13 -14.87
N ALA A 163 3.71 -8.51 -14.12
CA ALA A 163 3.79 -7.10 -13.77
C ALA A 163 5.01 -6.80 -12.91
N THR A 164 5.32 -7.64 -11.92
CA THR A 164 6.48 -7.45 -11.04
C THR A 164 7.78 -7.54 -11.83
N THR A 165 7.96 -8.58 -12.64
CA THR A 165 9.14 -8.73 -13.50
C THR A 165 9.28 -7.56 -14.47
N SER A 166 8.19 -7.13 -15.10
CA SER A 166 8.17 -6.00 -16.04
C SER A 166 8.57 -4.69 -15.36
N VAL A 167 7.97 -4.36 -14.21
CA VAL A 167 8.23 -3.10 -13.49
C VAL A 167 9.66 -3.04 -12.98
N LEU A 168 10.17 -4.13 -12.37
CA LEU A 168 11.54 -4.17 -11.88
C LEU A 168 12.55 -4.03 -13.02
N LYS A 169 12.30 -4.67 -14.17
CA LYS A 169 13.18 -4.58 -15.35
C LYS A 169 13.14 -3.24 -16.06
N THR A 170 11.96 -2.62 -16.19
CA THR A 170 11.79 -1.40 -17.00
C THR A 170 12.05 -0.13 -16.20
N ARG A 171 11.58 -0.05 -14.94
CA ARG A 171 11.67 1.17 -14.12
C ARG A 171 12.79 1.13 -13.09
N PHE A 172 13.19 -0.06 -12.63
CA PHE A 172 14.13 -0.24 -11.51
C PHE A 172 15.38 -1.07 -11.87
N SER A 173 15.75 -1.13 -13.15
CA SER A 173 16.94 -1.88 -13.62
C SER A 173 18.25 -1.42 -12.98
N TYR A 174 18.34 -0.16 -12.56
CA TYR A 174 19.50 0.39 -11.86
C TYR A 174 19.69 -0.20 -10.46
N ALA A 175 18.60 -0.62 -9.81
CA ALA A 175 18.61 -1.20 -8.47
C ALA A 175 18.66 -2.74 -8.52
N PHE A 176 18.01 -3.34 -9.52
CA PHE A 176 17.90 -4.78 -9.68
C PHE A 176 18.49 -5.24 -11.03
N PRO A 177 19.75 -5.72 -11.04
CA PRO A 177 20.38 -6.22 -12.27
C PRO A 177 19.88 -7.61 -12.65
N LYS A 178 19.30 -8.37 -11.70
CA LYS A 178 18.74 -9.71 -11.92
C LYS A 178 17.23 -9.63 -12.07
N GLU A 179 16.66 -10.54 -12.87
CA GLU A 179 15.21 -10.67 -12.98
C GLU A 179 14.58 -11.12 -11.66
N PHE A 180 13.29 -10.84 -11.48
CA PHE A 180 12.54 -11.19 -10.29
C PHE A 180 12.61 -12.71 -10.03
N PRO A 181 13.26 -13.16 -8.93
CA PRO A 181 13.58 -14.57 -8.75
C PRO A 181 12.40 -15.40 -8.20
N TYR A 182 11.36 -14.73 -7.68
CA TYR A 182 10.29 -15.40 -6.96
C TYR A 182 9.15 -15.85 -7.88
N ARG A 183 8.70 -17.08 -7.64
CA ARG A 183 7.46 -17.65 -8.23
C ARG A 183 6.24 -17.37 -7.33
N MET A 184 5.04 -17.57 -7.88
CA MET A 184 3.78 -17.36 -7.17
C MET A 184 3.67 -18.11 -5.83
N ASN A 185 4.22 -19.32 -5.73
CA ASN A 185 4.17 -20.09 -4.47
C ASN A 185 4.79 -19.32 -3.30
N HIS A 186 5.89 -18.59 -3.53
CA HIS A 186 6.52 -17.76 -2.50
C HIS A 186 5.64 -16.56 -2.12
N ILE A 187 4.87 -16.00 -3.06
CA ILE A 187 3.92 -14.92 -2.77
C ILE A 187 2.78 -15.44 -1.89
N LEU A 188 2.26 -16.63 -2.18
CA LEU A 188 1.18 -17.24 -1.38
C LEU A 188 1.66 -17.60 0.04
N GLU A 189 2.89 -18.07 0.18
CA GLU A 189 3.52 -18.32 1.48
C GLU A 189 3.74 -16.99 2.24
N CYS A 190 4.31 -15.99 1.57
CA CYS A 190 4.51 -14.66 2.14
C CYS A 190 3.19 -13.98 2.52
N GLU A 191 2.11 -14.23 1.79
CA GLU A 191 0.77 -13.71 2.09
C GLU A 191 0.27 -14.26 3.43
N PHE A 192 0.51 -15.55 3.72
CA PHE A 192 0.12 -16.16 4.98
C PHE A 192 0.84 -15.51 6.16
N TYR A 193 2.17 -15.33 6.05
CA TYR A 193 2.95 -14.60 7.06
C TYR A 193 2.48 -13.16 7.21
N LEU A 194 2.22 -12.45 6.11
CA LEU A 194 1.75 -11.07 6.17
C LEU A 194 0.41 -10.96 6.92
N LEU A 195 -0.52 -11.89 6.70
CA LEU A 195 -1.81 -11.93 7.39
C LEU A 195 -1.67 -12.17 8.89
N GLU A 196 -0.86 -13.16 9.25
CA GLU A 196 -0.61 -13.53 10.65
C GLU A 196 0.04 -12.37 11.41
N LEU A 197 1.06 -11.74 10.83
CA LEU A 197 1.85 -10.70 11.51
C LEU A 197 1.14 -9.34 11.60
N MET A 198 0.12 -9.14 10.77
CA MET A 198 -0.78 -7.99 10.87
C MET A 198 -1.98 -8.26 11.78
N ASP A 199 -2.02 -9.38 12.50
CA ASP A 199 -3.14 -9.78 13.37
C ASP A 199 -4.49 -9.74 12.63
N CYS A 200 -4.50 -10.10 11.33
CA CYS A 200 -5.67 -10.00 10.43
C CYS A 200 -6.31 -8.59 10.35
N CYS A 201 -5.58 -7.53 10.67
CA CYS A 201 -6.06 -6.14 10.63
C CYS A 201 -6.02 -5.55 9.22
N LEU A 202 -6.97 -5.97 8.38
CA LEU A 202 -7.01 -5.65 6.95
C LEU A 202 -7.65 -4.30 6.62
N ILE A 203 -8.54 -3.78 7.47
CA ILE A 203 -9.22 -2.51 7.17
C ILE A 203 -8.28 -1.35 7.51
N VAL A 204 -7.91 -0.57 6.49
CA VAL A 204 -7.05 0.61 6.61
C VAL A 204 -7.85 1.86 6.27
N TYR A 205 -7.66 2.91 7.06
CA TYR A 205 -8.28 4.22 6.85
C TYR A 205 -7.25 5.15 6.25
N HIS A 206 -7.64 5.87 5.20
CA HIS A 206 -6.74 6.72 4.42
C HIS A 206 -7.17 8.19 4.45
N PRO A 207 -6.21 9.14 4.33
CA PRO A 207 -6.48 10.59 4.33
C PRO A 207 -7.30 11.09 3.13
N TYR A 208 -7.48 10.30 2.06
CA TYR A 208 -8.20 10.74 0.86
C TYR A 208 -9.66 11.11 1.11
N ARG A 209 -10.37 10.31 1.92
CA ARG A 209 -11.78 10.53 2.23
C ARG A 209 -12.00 11.79 3.08
N PRO A 210 -11.32 11.99 4.22
CA PRO A 210 -11.46 13.22 4.99
C PRO A 210 -10.96 14.45 4.21
N LEU A 211 -9.91 14.31 3.38
CA LEU A 211 -9.44 15.41 2.55
C LEU A 211 -10.55 15.93 1.62
N LEU A 212 -11.26 15.03 0.93
CA LEU A 212 -12.35 15.43 0.04
C LEU A 212 -13.45 16.18 0.81
N GLN A 213 -13.81 15.69 2.00
CA GLN A 213 -14.81 16.34 2.85
C GLN A 213 -14.39 17.74 3.29
N TYR A 214 -13.13 17.93 3.70
CA TYR A 214 -12.61 19.25 4.11
C TYR A 214 -12.55 20.24 2.96
N VAL A 215 -12.14 19.78 1.79
CA VAL A 215 -12.05 20.64 0.60
C VAL A 215 -13.45 21.05 0.10
N GLN A 216 -14.44 20.15 0.21
CA GLN A 216 -15.84 20.44 -0.08
C GLN A 216 -16.44 21.43 0.92
N ASP A 217 -16.13 21.29 2.20
CA ASP A 217 -16.55 22.22 3.26
C ASP A 217 -15.98 23.64 3.04
N MET A 218 -14.72 23.74 2.57
CA MET A 218 -14.13 25.01 2.16
C MET A 218 -14.74 25.59 0.86
N GLY A 219 -15.45 24.79 0.06
CA GLY A 219 -15.95 25.20 -1.26
C GLY A 219 -14.84 25.51 -2.29
N GLN A 220 -13.67 24.89 -2.16
CA GLN A 220 -12.48 25.14 -3.02
C GLN A 220 -11.97 23.85 -3.69
N GLU A 221 -12.88 22.97 -4.12
CA GLU A 221 -12.55 21.65 -4.68
C GLU A 221 -11.65 21.71 -5.91
N ASP A 222 -12.01 22.49 -6.92
CA ASP A 222 -11.28 22.52 -8.19
C ASP A 222 -9.83 23.03 -8.03
N VAL A 223 -9.58 23.86 -7.02
CA VAL A 223 -8.32 24.58 -6.84
C VAL A 223 -7.39 23.80 -5.93
N LEU A 224 -7.86 23.38 -4.75
CA LEU A 224 -7.01 22.76 -3.72
C LEU A 224 -6.89 21.24 -3.86
N LEU A 225 -7.94 20.55 -4.35
CA LEU A 225 -8.00 19.08 -4.33
C LEU A 225 -6.84 18.42 -5.10
N PRO A 226 -6.49 18.82 -6.35
CA PRO A 226 -5.46 18.12 -7.11
C PRO A 226 -4.08 18.17 -6.43
N LEU A 227 -3.72 19.33 -5.86
CA LEU A 227 -2.46 19.51 -5.17
C LEU A 227 -2.45 18.80 -3.82
N ALA A 228 -3.51 18.96 -3.01
CA ALA A 228 -3.59 18.31 -1.70
C ALA A 228 -3.61 16.79 -1.83
N TRP A 229 -4.28 16.24 -2.85
CA TRP A 229 -4.29 14.80 -3.15
C TRP A 229 -2.89 14.28 -3.50
N ARG A 230 -2.12 15.06 -4.28
CA ARG A 230 -0.73 14.72 -4.59
C ARG A 230 0.14 14.73 -3.33
N ILE A 231 0.02 15.75 -2.48
CA ILE A 231 0.78 15.82 -1.22
C ILE A 231 0.43 14.64 -0.32
N VAL A 232 -0.85 14.22 -0.26
CA VAL A 232 -1.26 13.00 0.43
C VAL A 232 -0.50 11.78 -0.09
N ASN A 233 -0.41 11.58 -1.41
CA ASN A 233 0.38 10.48 -1.97
C ASN A 233 1.85 10.54 -1.54
N ASP A 234 2.40 11.75 -1.45
CA ASP A 234 3.78 11.96 -1.00
C ASP A 234 3.97 11.62 0.48
N THR A 235 2.95 11.77 1.35
CA THR A 235 3.06 11.40 2.78
C THR A 235 3.35 9.93 3.01
N TYR A 236 2.97 9.02 2.10
CA TYR A 236 3.30 7.60 2.19
C TYR A 236 4.80 7.32 2.01
N ARG A 237 5.61 8.29 1.58
CA ARG A 237 7.07 8.16 1.61
C ARG A 237 7.65 8.24 3.01
N THR A 238 6.86 8.70 3.98
CA THR A 238 7.26 8.87 5.38
C THR A 238 6.57 7.85 6.29
N ASP A 239 6.73 8.01 7.60
CA ASP A 239 6.10 7.18 8.63
C ASP A 239 4.76 7.74 9.14
N LEU A 240 4.27 8.84 8.55
CA LEU A 240 3.09 9.55 9.04
C LEU A 240 1.86 8.64 9.17
N CYS A 241 1.65 7.70 8.24
CA CYS A 241 0.53 6.78 8.26
C CYS A 241 0.53 5.79 9.44
N LEU A 242 1.66 5.62 10.13
CA LEU A 242 1.78 4.77 11.32
C LEU A 242 1.66 5.56 12.62
N LEU A 243 1.86 6.89 12.57
CA LEU A 243 1.97 7.74 13.76
C LEU A 243 0.71 8.57 14.02
N TYR A 244 0.01 8.97 12.96
CA TYR A 244 -1.09 9.93 13.05
C TYR A 244 -2.39 9.41 12.45
N PRO A 245 -3.54 9.81 13.02
CA PRO A 245 -4.84 9.59 12.40
C PRO A 245 -4.94 10.19 10.98
N PRO A 246 -5.65 9.53 10.05
CA PRO A 246 -5.72 9.97 8.66
C PRO A 246 -6.28 11.38 8.45
N PHE A 247 -7.23 11.82 9.29
CA PHE A 247 -7.82 13.17 9.17
C PHE A 247 -6.81 14.27 9.52
N MET A 248 -5.89 14.02 10.46
CA MET A 248 -4.83 14.97 10.81
C MET A 248 -3.82 15.11 9.65
N ILE A 249 -3.49 13.99 9.01
CA ILE A 249 -2.63 13.98 7.82
C ILE A 249 -3.31 14.76 6.68
N ALA A 250 -4.61 14.56 6.45
CA ALA A 250 -5.38 15.29 5.45
C ALA A 250 -5.36 16.81 5.68
N LEU A 251 -5.57 17.26 6.93
CA LEU A 251 -5.51 18.69 7.29
C LEU A 251 -4.12 19.29 7.06
N ALA A 252 -3.06 18.57 7.42
CA ALA A 252 -1.69 19.00 7.18
C ALA A 252 -1.39 19.13 5.67
N CYS A 253 -1.81 18.16 4.86
CA CYS A 253 -1.66 18.21 3.40
C CYS A 253 -2.45 19.38 2.79
N LEU A 254 -3.67 19.62 3.28
CA LEU A 254 -4.50 20.74 2.85
C LEU A 254 -3.84 22.08 3.20
N HIS A 255 -3.29 22.20 4.41
CA HIS A 255 -2.58 23.40 4.83
C HIS A 255 -1.36 23.68 3.93
N VAL A 256 -0.54 22.66 3.64
CA VAL A 256 0.61 22.81 2.71
C VAL A 256 0.12 23.21 1.31
N ALA A 257 -0.99 22.65 0.82
CA ALA A 257 -1.57 23.04 -0.46
C ALA A 257 -2.01 24.52 -0.47
N CYS A 258 -2.67 24.99 0.59
CA CYS A 258 -3.05 26.38 0.74
C CYS A 258 -1.84 27.33 0.71
N VAL A 259 -0.76 26.96 1.42
CA VAL A 259 0.49 27.75 1.44
C VAL A 259 1.11 27.82 0.04
N VAL A 260 1.20 26.70 -0.67
CA VAL A 260 1.78 26.66 -2.03
C VAL A 260 0.96 27.46 -3.03
N GLN A 261 -0.37 27.44 -2.91
CA GLN A 261 -1.27 28.19 -3.80
C GLN A 261 -1.55 29.62 -3.32
N GLN A 262 -0.90 30.07 -2.24
CA GLN A 262 -1.11 31.39 -1.64
C GLN A 262 -2.58 31.67 -1.29
N LYS A 263 -3.32 30.63 -0.88
CA LYS A 263 -4.70 30.74 -0.41
C LYS A 263 -4.73 30.98 1.08
N ASP A 264 -5.38 32.06 1.50
CA ASP A 264 -5.59 32.34 2.91
C ASP A 264 -6.76 31.53 3.46
N ALA A 265 -6.45 30.46 4.18
CA ALA A 265 -7.42 29.59 4.84
C ALA A 265 -7.33 29.69 6.38
N ARG A 266 -6.66 30.72 6.92
CA ARG A 266 -6.37 30.81 8.36
C ARG A 266 -7.62 30.78 9.24
N GLN A 267 -8.68 31.48 8.81
CA GLN A 267 -9.93 31.52 9.56
C GLN A 267 -10.59 30.14 9.61
N TRP A 268 -10.71 29.45 8.47
CA TRP A 268 -11.29 28.11 8.42
C TRP A 268 -10.50 27.12 9.31
N PHE A 269 -9.16 27.18 9.29
CA PHE A 269 -8.34 26.34 10.17
C PHE A 269 -8.51 26.68 11.66
N ALA A 270 -8.81 27.94 12.01
CA ALA A 270 -9.04 28.36 13.40
C ALA A 270 -10.41 27.91 13.95
N GLU A 271 -11.39 27.67 13.07
CA GLU A 271 -12.72 27.17 13.42
C GLU A 271 -12.72 25.66 13.72
N LEU A 272 -11.65 24.95 13.35
CA LEU A 272 -11.50 23.53 13.61
C LEU A 272 -11.12 23.24 15.08
N SER A 273 -11.87 22.33 15.72
CA SER A 273 -11.59 21.83 17.07
C SER A 273 -10.54 20.70 17.07
N VAL A 274 -9.38 20.94 16.45
CA VAL A 274 -8.30 19.96 16.32
C VAL A 274 -7.02 20.48 16.97
N ASP A 275 -6.22 19.55 17.50
CA ASP A 275 -4.90 19.81 18.07
C ASP A 275 -3.92 20.32 16.98
N MET A 276 -3.75 21.63 16.92
CA MET A 276 -2.89 22.30 15.93
C MET A 276 -1.41 21.98 16.11
N GLU A 277 -0.96 21.62 17.31
CA GLU A 277 0.46 21.28 17.55
C GLU A 277 0.84 20.02 16.76
N LYS A 278 -0.02 18.99 16.81
CA LYS A 278 0.15 17.77 16.01
C LYS A 278 0.08 18.04 14.51
N ILE A 279 -0.81 18.92 14.06
CA ILE A 279 -0.87 19.30 12.64
C ILE A 279 0.44 19.96 12.20
N LEU A 280 1.00 20.87 13.01
CA LEU A 280 2.28 21.51 12.74
C LEU A 280 3.44 20.50 12.70
N GLU A 281 3.44 19.48 13.55
CA GLU A 281 4.42 18.39 13.48
C GLU A 281 4.35 17.64 12.15
N ILE A 282 3.15 17.30 11.70
CA ILE A 282 2.95 16.63 10.41
C ILE A 282 3.43 17.53 9.26
N ILE A 283 3.09 18.84 9.29
CA ILE A 283 3.55 19.81 8.28
C ILE A 283 5.07 19.86 8.22
N ARG A 284 5.76 19.91 9.37
CA ARG A 284 7.23 19.90 9.41
C ARG A 284 7.81 18.64 8.77
N VAL A 285 7.19 17.47 8.98
CA VAL A 285 7.61 16.22 8.34
C VAL A 285 7.40 16.27 6.82
N ILE A 286 6.27 16.81 6.34
CA ILE A 286 5.99 16.98 4.90
C ILE A 286 7.01 17.92 4.25
N LEU A 287 7.30 19.08 4.86
CA LEU A 287 8.30 20.01 4.33
C LEU A 287 9.70 19.40 4.32
N LYS A 288 10.07 18.69 5.40
CA LYS A 288 11.34 17.97 5.48
C LYS A 288 11.46 16.90 4.40
N LEU A 289 10.38 16.19 4.08
CA LEU A 289 10.35 15.20 3.00
C LEU A 289 10.73 15.86 1.67
N TYR A 290 10.17 17.03 1.34
CA TYR A 290 10.48 17.70 0.06
C TYR A 290 11.94 18.15 -0.03
N GLU A 291 12.54 18.62 1.07
CA GLU A 291 13.98 18.92 1.12
C GLU A 291 14.84 17.66 0.97
N GLN A 292 14.48 16.57 1.65
CA GLN A 292 15.16 15.28 1.50
C GLN A 292 15.07 14.74 0.09
N TRP A 293 13.89 14.85 -0.54
CA TRP A 293 13.67 14.38 -1.90
C TRP A 293 14.47 15.17 -2.93
N LYS A 294 14.61 16.49 -2.74
CA LYS A 294 15.49 17.32 -3.59
C LYS A 294 16.95 16.85 -3.57
N ASN A 295 17.42 16.37 -2.41
CA ASN A 295 18.81 15.97 -2.21
C ASN A 295 19.08 14.48 -2.52
N PHE A 296 18.04 13.68 -2.74
CA PHE A 296 18.17 12.24 -2.93
C PHE A 296 18.14 11.85 -4.41
N ASP A 297 19.25 11.28 -4.91
CA ASP A 297 19.32 10.70 -6.25
C ASP A 297 19.12 9.17 -6.17
N GLU A 298 17.85 8.77 -6.22
CA GLU A 298 17.43 7.36 -6.11
C GLU A 298 18.19 6.44 -7.09
N ARG A 299 18.47 6.90 -8.32
CA ARG A 299 19.08 6.04 -9.35
C ARG A 299 20.54 5.71 -9.06
N LYS A 300 21.27 6.62 -8.41
CA LYS A 300 22.70 6.46 -8.13
C LYS A 300 22.95 5.73 -6.81
N GLU A 301 22.14 6.00 -5.81
CA GLU A 301 22.42 5.56 -4.44
C GLU A 301 21.81 4.19 -4.12
N MET A 302 20.67 3.84 -4.71
CA MET A 302 19.88 2.68 -4.27
C MET A 302 20.58 1.34 -4.43
N ALA A 303 21.40 1.15 -5.47
CA ALA A 303 22.14 -0.11 -5.64
C ALA A 303 23.10 -0.36 -4.47
N THR A 304 23.78 0.69 -4.01
CA THR A 304 24.69 0.63 -2.86
C THR A 304 23.92 0.39 -1.57
N ILE A 305 22.79 1.09 -1.37
CA ILE A 305 21.95 0.93 -0.17
C ILE A 305 21.38 -0.49 -0.08
N LEU A 306 20.85 -1.04 -1.17
CA LEU A 306 20.32 -2.42 -1.20
C LEU A 306 21.40 -3.47 -0.93
N SER A 307 22.66 -3.20 -1.29
CA SER A 307 23.77 -4.12 -1.01
C SER A 307 24.12 -4.20 0.48
N LYS A 308 23.89 -3.11 1.23
CA LYS A 308 24.08 -3.03 2.70
C LYS A 308 22.95 -3.65 3.49
N MET A 309 21.80 -3.91 2.86
CA MET A 309 20.63 -4.47 3.52
C MET A 309 20.96 -5.84 4.14
N PRO A 310 20.56 -6.11 5.40
CA PRO A 310 20.85 -7.38 6.03
C PRO A 310 20.15 -8.52 5.29
N LYS A 311 20.92 -9.54 4.91
CA LYS A 311 20.39 -10.69 4.17
C LYS A 311 19.83 -11.76 5.12
N PRO A 312 18.77 -12.49 4.72
CA PRO A 312 18.28 -13.62 5.49
C PRO A 312 19.39 -14.65 5.70
N LYS A 313 19.51 -15.18 6.92
CA LYS A 313 20.45 -16.29 7.18
C LYS A 313 19.90 -17.54 6.48
N PRO A 314 20.69 -18.24 5.63
CA PRO A 314 20.26 -19.52 5.11
C PRO A 314 20.04 -20.49 6.28
N PRO A 315 19.09 -21.45 6.15
CA PRO A 315 18.99 -22.52 7.13
C PRO A 315 20.35 -23.20 7.26
N PRO A 316 20.78 -23.59 8.47
CA PRO A 316 22.03 -24.32 8.63
C PRO A 316 21.92 -25.60 7.80
N ASN A 317 22.86 -25.79 6.85
CA ASN A 317 23.00 -27.05 6.15
C ASN A 317 23.12 -28.16 7.20
N SER A 318 22.25 -29.17 7.11
CA SER A 318 22.45 -30.46 7.77
C SER A 318 23.61 -31.19 7.08
N GLU A 319 24.83 -30.74 7.34
CA GLU A 319 26.05 -31.53 7.10
C GLU A 319 26.44 -32.18 8.44
N GLY A 320 26.12 -33.46 8.60
CA GLY A 320 26.42 -34.15 9.86
C GLY A 320 25.92 -35.60 10.00
N GLU A 321 25.78 -36.38 8.94
CA GLU A 321 25.77 -37.86 9.04
C GLU A 321 26.48 -38.48 7.82
N GLN A 322 27.82 -38.36 7.78
CA GLN A 322 28.64 -39.37 7.10
C GLN A 322 28.90 -40.49 8.11
N GLY A 323 28.03 -41.50 8.12
CA GLY A 323 28.35 -42.77 8.77
C GLY A 323 29.50 -43.47 8.04
N PRO A 324 30.44 -44.12 8.74
CA PRO A 324 31.51 -44.85 8.09
C PRO A 324 30.95 -46.19 7.62
N ASN A 325 30.69 -46.35 6.33
CA ASN A 325 30.47 -47.67 5.76
C ASN A 325 31.49 -47.96 4.68
N GLY A 326 32.34 -48.93 4.99
CA GLY A 326 33.44 -49.37 4.18
C GLY A 326 33.01 -50.01 2.86
N SER A 327 33.94 -49.88 1.92
CA SER A 327 34.37 -50.89 0.96
C SER A 327 33.41 -52.05 0.69
N GLN A 328 32.84 -52.08 -0.52
CA GLN A 328 32.90 -53.28 -1.36
C GLN A 328 32.66 -52.93 -2.83
N ASN A 329 33.75 -53.10 -3.61
CA ASN A 329 33.74 -53.24 -5.06
C ASN A 329 32.83 -54.40 -5.48
N SER A 330 32.04 -54.21 -6.53
CA SER A 330 31.63 -55.30 -7.41
C SER A 330 31.40 -54.74 -8.81
N SER A 331 32.47 -54.82 -9.59
CA SER A 331 32.50 -54.82 -11.03
C SER A 331 31.61 -55.94 -11.59
N TYR A 332 30.61 -55.59 -12.40
CA TYR A 332 30.05 -56.50 -13.39
C TYR A 332 30.27 -55.90 -14.78
N SER A 333 31.16 -56.54 -15.51
CA SER A 333 31.36 -56.40 -16.95
C SER A 333 31.44 -57.81 -17.54
N GLN A 334 30.84 -57.92 -18.72
CA GLN A 334 30.94 -59.01 -19.71
C GLN A 334 30.10 -60.28 -19.47
N SER A 335 29.12 -60.51 -20.35
CA SER A 335 29.32 -61.33 -21.56
C SER A 335 28.25 -61.02 -22.60
#